data_AF-A0A7C4UTE4-F1
#
_entry.id   AF-A0A7C4UTE4-F1
#
_cell.length_a   1.000
_cell.length_b   1.000
_cell.length_c   1.000
_cell.angle_alpha   90.00
_cell.angle_beta   90.00
_cell.angle_gamma   90.00
#
_symmetry.space_group_name_H-M   'P 1'
#
loop_
_entity.id
_entity.type
_entity.pdbx_description
1 polymer ?
#
loop_
_entity_poly.entity_id
_entity_poly.type
_entity_poly.pdbx_seq_one_letter_code
_entity_poly.pdbx_strand_id
1 'polypeptide(L)'
;MRDEYQEFQRRDAEILSIGPENQEAFRRYWETEHIPFPGLADPTHRVAKLYRQQIKLTGFGRMPATLLVDKQGRIRFQHFGDSMKDIPPNEQLLALLDALNAEASAEEKGDAPGQ
;
A
#
# COMPACT_ATOMS: atom_id res chain seq x y z
N MET A 1 2.31 -5.85 -8.42
CA MET A 1 2.38 -4.39 -8.23
C MET A 1 3.17 -3.69 -9.32
N ARG A 2 4.51 -3.91 -9.46
CA ARG A 2 5.34 -3.23 -10.48
C ARG A 2 4.76 -3.31 -11.89
N ASP A 3 4.49 -4.52 -12.35
CA ASP A 3 4.06 -4.79 -13.74
C ASP A 3 2.63 -4.28 -14.03
N GLU A 4 1.83 -4.11 -12.98
CA GLU A 4 0.43 -3.69 -13.06
C GLU A 4 0.23 -2.28 -12.47
N TYR A 5 1.29 -1.49 -12.28
CA TYR A 5 1.20 -0.21 -11.58
C TYR A 5 0.18 0.75 -12.23
N GLN A 6 0.08 0.73 -13.56
CA GLN A 6 -0.93 1.51 -14.30
C GLN A 6 -2.38 1.14 -13.96
N GLU A 7 -2.66 -0.11 -13.54
CA GLU A 7 -3.98 -0.54 -13.07
C GLU A 7 -4.38 0.16 -11.78
N PHE A 8 -3.41 0.38 -10.88
CA PHE A 8 -3.62 1.12 -9.63
C PHE A 8 -3.85 2.60 -9.92
N GLN A 9 -3.04 3.21 -10.78
CA GLN A 9 -3.20 4.61 -11.18
C GLN A 9 -4.56 4.88 -11.86
N ARG A 10 -5.04 3.95 -12.69
CA ARG A 10 -6.37 4.05 -13.32
C ARG A 10 -7.52 4.05 -12.34
N ARG A 11 -7.30 3.57 -11.12
CA ARG A 11 -8.26 3.58 -10.00
C ARG A 11 -7.97 4.70 -9.02
N ASP A 12 -7.24 5.74 -9.46
CA ASP A 12 -6.86 6.88 -8.64
C ASP A 12 -6.16 6.48 -7.34
N ALA A 13 -5.32 5.46 -7.43
CA ALA A 13 -4.53 4.93 -6.33
C ALA A 13 -3.03 5.00 -6.63
N GLU A 14 -2.27 5.42 -5.62
CA GLU A 14 -0.81 5.47 -5.64
C GLU A 14 -0.23 4.33 -4.80
N ILE A 15 0.90 3.77 -5.21
CA ILE A 15 1.61 2.74 -4.44
C ILE A 15 2.78 3.40 -3.72
N LEU A 16 2.84 3.25 -2.40
CA LEU A 16 4.01 3.63 -1.61
C LEU A 16 4.64 2.38 -1.00
N SER A 17 5.84 2.02 -1.45
CA SER A 17 6.59 0.93 -0.83
C SER A 17 7.49 1.45 0.27
N ILE A 18 7.45 0.80 1.43
CA ILE A 18 8.20 1.20 2.62
C ILE A 18 9.09 0.03 3.04
N GLY A 19 10.37 0.28 3.29
CA GLY A 19 11.30 -0.79 3.71
C GLY A 19 12.37 -0.30 4.69
N PRO A 20 13.02 -1.21 5.41
CA PRO A 20 13.93 -0.89 6.51
C PRO A 20 15.33 -0.47 6.06
N GLU A 21 15.63 -0.53 4.76
CA GLU A 21 16.92 -0.13 4.23
C GLU A 21 17.09 1.40 4.31
N ASN A 22 18.34 1.86 4.28
CA ASN A 22 18.63 3.29 4.24
C ASN A 22 18.30 3.90 2.86
N GLN A 23 18.30 5.23 2.78
CA GLN A 23 17.90 5.96 1.58
C GLN A 23 18.76 5.62 0.34
N GLU A 24 20.05 5.39 0.51
CA GLU A 24 20.97 5.09 -0.59
C GLU A 24 20.68 3.70 -1.17
N ALA A 25 20.53 2.69 -0.32
CA ALA A 25 20.16 1.34 -0.71
C ALA A 25 18.79 1.30 -1.39
N PHE A 26 17.80 2.04 -0.86
CA PHE A 26 16.48 2.18 -1.47
C PHE A 26 16.57 2.78 -2.88
N ARG A 27 17.28 3.90 -3.02
CA ARG A 27 17.46 4.58 -4.31
C ARG A 27 18.09 3.66 -5.33
N ARG A 28 19.19 2.99 -4.96
CA ARG A 28 19.90 2.06 -5.86
C ARG A 28 18.99 0.92 -6.31
N TYR A 29 18.20 0.34 -5.40
CA TYR A 29 17.25 -0.71 -5.74
C TYR A 29 16.19 -0.18 -6.71
N TRP A 30 15.61 1.00 -6.43
CA TRP A 30 14.62 1.65 -7.30
C TRP A 30 15.11 1.84 -8.73
N GLU A 31 16.33 2.37 -8.88
CA GLU A 31 16.95 2.61 -10.18
C GLU A 31 17.24 1.30 -10.92
N THR A 32 17.82 0.31 -10.21
CA THR A 32 18.20 -0.98 -10.82
C THR A 32 16.97 -1.77 -11.27
N GLU A 33 15.95 -1.79 -10.43
CA GLU A 33 14.73 -2.56 -10.65
C GLU A 33 13.66 -1.78 -11.44
N HIS A 34 13.94 -0.53 -11.80
CA HIS A 34 13.00 0.33 -12.54
C HIS A 34 11.63 0.40 -11.86
N ILE A 35 11.62 0.59 -10.54
CA ILE A 35 10.37 0.65 -9.75
C ILE A 35 9.62 1.95 -10.12
N PRO A 36 8.37 1.86 -10.62
CA PRO A 36 7.69 3.01 -11.21
C PRO A 36 6.89 3.87 -10.21
N PHE A 37 6.91 3.50 -8.92
CA PHE A 37 6.14 4.14 -7.86
C PHE A 37 7.05 4.58 -6.70
N PRO A 38 6.65 5.53 -5.85
CA PRO A 38 7.51 6.03 -4.78
C PRO A 38 7.95 4.97 -3.75
N GLY A 39 9.17 5.17 -3.23
CA GLY A 39 9.75 4.39 -2.14
C GLY A 39 10.06 5.25 -0.93
N LEU A 40 9.79 4.74 0.27
CA LEU A 40 10.14 5.38 1.54
C LEU A 40 11.06 4.49 2.37
N ALA A 41 12.30 4.93 2.54
CA ALA A 41 13.24 4.32 3.47
C ALA A 41 12.80 4.60 4.93
N ASP A 42 12.63 3.54 5.72
CA ASP A 42 12.25 3.57 7.13
C ASP A 42 13.25 2.78 8.01
N PRO A 43 14.54 3.16 8.04
CA PRO A 43 15.57 2.43 8.78
C PRO A 43 15.40 2.44 10.30
N THR A 44 14.55 3.33 10.81
CA THR A 44 14.21 3.41 12.24
C THR A 44 12.90 2.70 12.59
N HIS A 45 12.25 2.08 11.58
CA HIS A 45 10.96 1.40 11.68
C HIS A 45 9.85 2.28 12.27
N ARG A 46 9.89 3.59 12.05
CA ARG A 46 8.90 4.54 12.60
C ARG A 46 7.53 4.33 11.97
N VAL A 47 7.49 4.16 10.65
CA VAL A 47 6.23 3.96 9.91
C VAL A 47 5.70 2.55 10.20
N ALA A 48 6.58 1.54 10.16
CA ALA A 48 6.22 0.17 10.53
C ALA A 48 5.61 0.07 11.93
N LYS A 49 6.15 0.81 12.92
CA LYS A 49 5.58 0.89 14.28
C LYS A 49 4.25 1.64 14.32
N LEU A 50 4.15 2.77 13.62
CA LEU A 50 2.94 3.60 13.58
C LEU A 50 1.73 2.78 13.09
N TYR A 51 1.94 2.01 12.02
CA TYR A 51 0.92 1.13 11.43
C TYR A 51 0.85 -0.26 12.07
N ARG A 52 1.52 -0.46 13.22
CA ARG A 52 1.49 -1.68 14.03
C ARG A 52 1.82 -2.95 13.25
N GLN A 53 2.72 -2.86 12.26
CA GLN A 53 3.23 -4.03 11.54
C GLN A 53 3.82 -5.02 12.54
N GLN A 54 3.37 -6.26 12.47
CA GLN A 54 3.75 -7.30 13.42
C GLN A 54 5.20 -7.75 13.23
N ILE A 55 5.86 -8.11 14.33
CA ILE A 55 7.17 -8.74 14.34
C ILE A 55 6.95 -10.19 14.74
N LYS A 56 7.45 -11.15 13.94
CA LYS A 56 7.48 -12.55 14.35
C LYS A 56 8.68 -12.79 15.25
N LEU A 57 8.42 -13.17 16.50
CA LEU A 57 9.44 -13.51 17.51
C LEU A 57 10.33 -14.69 17.08
N THR A 58 9.88 -15.52 16.14
CA THR A 58 10.61 -16.70 15.62
C THR A 58 11.72 -16.35 14.60
N GLY A 59 12.36 -15.20 14.73
CA GLY A 59 13.64 -14.90 14.05
C GLY A 59 13.55 -14.31 12.64
N PHE A 60 12.37 -14.21 12.03
CA PHE A 60 12.21 -13.63 10.68
C PHE A 60 11.93 -12.12 10.66
N GLY A 61 11.97 -11.45 11.81
CA GLY A 61 11.77 -10.00 11.89
C GLY A 61 10.34 -9.59 11.52
N ARG A 62 10.20 -8.48 10.77
CA ARG A 62 8.91 -7.96 10.31
C ARG A 62 8.49 -8.68 9.03
N MET A 63 7.29 -9.26 9.05
CA MET A 63 6.68 -9.83 7.85
C MET A 63 6.10 -8.74 6.95
N PRO A 64 5.92 -9.00 5.64
CA PRO A 64 5.26 -8.07 4.73
C PRO A 64 3.92 -7.61 5.29
N ALA A 65 3.60 -6.35 5.04
CA ALA A 65 2.30 -5.78 5.34
C ALA A 65 1.79 -5.02 4.13
N THR A 66 0.50 -5.16 3.83
CA THR A 66 -0.18 -4.38 2.80
C THR A 66 -1.35 -3.66 3.45
N LEU A 67 -1.40 -2.35 3.24
CA LEU A 67 -2.45 -1.50 3.76
C LEU A 67 -3.07 -0.75 2.58
N LEU A 68 -4.40 -0.64 2.58
CA LEU A 68 -5.12 0.24 1.67
C LEU A 68 -5.71 1.36 2.52
N VAL A 69 -5.30 2.59 2.23
CA VAL A 69 -5.76 3.80 2.91
C VAL A 69 -6.60 4.62 1.94
N ASP A 70 -7.82 5.00 2.33
CA ASP A 70 -8.66 5.87 1.50
C ASP A 70 -8.20 7.33 1.53
N LYS A 71 -8.82 8.17 0.70
CA LYS A 71 -8.50 9.60 0.58
C LYS A 71 -8.80 10.40 1.85
N GLN A 72 -9.61 9.85 2.76
CA GLN A 72 -9.89 10.45 4.06
C GLN A 72 -8.92 9.96 5.15
N GLY A 73 -7.91 9.16 4.78
CA GLY A 73 -6.87 8.67 5.68
C GLY A 73 -7.28 7.46 6.51
N ARG A 74 -8.37 6.76 6.16
CA ARG A 74 -8.83 5.57 6.88
C ARG A 74 -8.25 4.32 6.26
N ILE A 75 -7.81 3.37 7.09
CA ILE A 75 -7.41 2.05 6.65
C ILE A 75 -8.67 1.26 6.27
N ARG A 76 -8.80 0.92 4.99
CA ARG A 76 -9.92 0.15 4.43
C ARG A 76 -9.60 -1.33 4.25
N PHE A 77 -8.31 -1.66 4.22
CA PHE A 77 -7.83 -3.04 4.18
C PHE A 77 -6.46 -3.13 4.85
N GLN A 78 -6.23 -4.25 5.54
CA GLN A 78 -4.93 -4.60 6.11
C GLN A 78 -4.66 -6.09 5.92
N HIS A 79 -3.46 -6.40 5.45
CA HIS A 79 -2.92 -7.75 5.42
C HIS A 79 -1.57 -7.75 6.12
N PHE A 80 -1.43 -8.59 7.15
CA PHE A 80 -0.15 -8.86 7.79
C PHE A 80 0.26 -10.27 7.42
N GLY A 81 1.30 -10.41 6.61
CA GLY A 81 1.71 -11.69 6.05
C GLY A 81 2.27 -12.63 7.11
N ASP A 82 2.03 -13.92 6.92
CA ASP A 82 2.59 -14.99 7.72
C ASP A 82 3.94 -15.49 7.21
N SER A 83 4.32 -15.14 5.98
CA SER A 83 5.61 -15.44 5.38
C SER A 83 6.05 -14.31 4.44
N MET A 84 7.30 -14.33 3.98
CA MET A 84 7.80 -13.33 3.01
C MET A 84 7.07 -13.34 1.66
N LYS A 85 6.38 -14.44 1.31
CA LYS A 85 5.58 -14.55 0.08
C LYS A 85 4.09 -14.32 0.32
N ASP A 86 3.69 -14.18 1.59
CA ASP A 86 2.30 -13.98 1.95
C ASP A 86 1.93 -12.49 1.78
N ILE A 87 1.60 -12.15 0.54
CA ILE A 87 1.19 -10.82 0.10
C ILE A 87 -0.11 -11.03 -0.69
N PRO A 88 -1.14 -10.18 -0.52
CA PRO A 88 -2.38 -10.31 -1.26
C PRO A 88 -2.14 -10.19 -2.78
N PRO A 89 -2.89 -10.94 -3.61
CA PRO A 89 -2.80 -10.82 -5.05
C PRO A 89 -3.29 -9.46 -5.52
N ASN A 90 -2.73 -8.94 -6.62
CA ASN A 90 -3.09 -7.62 -7.14
C ASN A 90 -4.58 -7.53 -7.47
N GLU A 91 -5.19 -8.60 -8.01
CA GLU A 91 -6.62 -8.65 -8.33
C GLU A 91 -7.52 -8.32 -7.13
N GLN A 92 -7.15 -8.79 -5.93
CA GLN A 92 -7.90 -8.50 -4.71
C GLN A 92 -7.80 -7.01 -4.36
N LEU A 93 -6.61 -6.41 -4.48
CA LEU A 93 -6.39 -5.00 -4.19
C LEU A 93 -7.12 -4.10 -5.21
N LEU A 94 -7.07 -4.45 -6.49
CA LEU A 94 -7.77 -3.72 -7.56
C LEU A 94 -9.29 -3.78 -7.37
N ALA A 95 -9.85 -4.94 -6.99
CA ALA A 95 -11.27 -5.07 -6.70
C ALA A 95 -11.70 -4.22 -5.47
N LEU A 96 -10.85 -4.16 -4.43
CA LEU A 96 -11.10 -3.28 -3.28
C LEU A 96 -11.10 -1.81 -3.69
N LEU A 97 -10.14 -1.39 -4.53
CA LEU A 97 -10.10 -0.02 -5.06
C LEU A 97 -11.33 0.32 -5.90
N ASP A 98 -11.80 -0.62 -6.74
CA ASP A 98 -13.02 -0.45 -7.53
C ASP A 98 -14.25 -0.23 -6.63
N ALA A 99 -14.38 -1.02 -5.55
CA ALA A 99 -15.46 -0.85 -4.58
C ALA A 99 -15.39 0.51 -3.86
N LEU A 100 -14.20 0.92 -3.41
CA LEU A 100 -14.01 2.18 -2.68
C LEU A 100 -14.31 3.41 -3.54
N ASN A 101 -13.91 3.38 -4.81
CA ASN A 101 -14.21 4.46 -5.74
C ASN A 101 -15.70 4.54 -6.08
N ALA A 102 -16.39 3.39 -6.14
CA ALA A 102 -17.84 3.35 -6.33
C ALA A 102 -18.58 3.93 -5.12
N GLU A 103 -18.16 3.61 -3.89
CA GLU A 103 -18.68 4.20 -2.65
C GLU A 103 -18.49 5.72 -2.63
N ALA A 104 -17.27 6.21 -2.88
CA ALA A 104 -16.98 7.65 -2.91
C ALA A 104 -17.83 8.40 -3.96
N SER A 105 -17.98 7.81 -5.16
CA SER A 105 -18.82 8.38 -6.22
C SER A 105 -20.32 8.43 -5.84
N ALA A 106 -20.79 7.51 -5.00
CA ALA A 106 -22.17 7.49 -4.52
C ALA A 106 -22.40 8.55 -3.43
N GLU A 107 -21.43 8.74 -2.53
CA GLU A 107 -21.45 9.79 -1.51
C GLU A 107 -21.47 11.18 -2.14
N GLU A 108 -20.63 11.43 -3.16
CA GLU A 108 -20.61 12.70 -3.90
C GLU A 108 -21.93 13.01 -4.62
N LYS A 109 -22.63 11.99 -5.12
CA LYS A 109 -23.94 12.15 -5.77
C LYS A 109 -25.08 12.37 -4.77
N GLY A 110 -24.95 11.83 -3.55
CA GLY A 110 -25.94 11.99 -2.48
C GLY A 110 -25.91 13.36 -1.79
N ASP A 111 -24.76 14.05 -1.83
CA ASP A 111 -24.55 15.37 -1.22
C ASP A 111 -24.77 16.54 -2.22
N ALA A 112 -25.10 16.25 -3.48
CA ALA A 112 -25.46 17.28 -4.43
C ALA A 112 -26.77 17.98 -4.00
N PRO A 113 -26.78 19.31 -3.74
CA PRO A 113 -27.99 20.00 -3.37
C PRO A 113 -29.01 19.86 -4.49
N GLY A 114 -30.23 19.41 -4.14
CA GLY A 114 -31.33 19.24 -5.09
C GLY A 114 -31.49 20.50 -5.94
N GLN A 115 -31.38 20.34 -7.25
CA GLN A 115 -31.71 21.37 -8.24
C GLN A 115 -33.20 21.68 -8.24
#